data_AF-A0A4T0UNY0-F1
#
_entry.id   AF-A0A4T0UNY0-F1
#
_cell.length_a   1.000
_cell.length_b   1.000
_cell.length_c   1.000
_cell.angle_alpha   90.00
_cell.angle_beta   90.00
_cell.angle_gamma   90.00
#
_symmetry.space_group_name_H-M   'P 1'
#
loop_
_entity.id
_entity.type
_entity.pdbx_description
1 polymer ?
#
loop_
_entity_poly.entity_id
_entity_poly.type
_entity_poly.pdbx_seq_one_letter_code
_entity_poly.pdbx_strand_id
1 'polypeptide(L)'
;MSRCIHCGSAAYGPACPYSPNHYHEHGDDPTRCDFCGSRAYGPACPYSPYRVHRHAHGDRCRWCGQRHSRGVGCPYSPSNYHEH
;
A
#
# COMPACT_ATOMS: atom_id res chain seq x y z
N MET A 1 -0.41 -1.90 -16.73
CA MET A 1 0.86 -1.82 -15.96
C MET A 1 0.76 -0.58 -15.12
N SER A 2 0.67 -0.73 -13.81
CA SER A 2 0.65 0.42 -12.90
C SER A 2 1.94 1.21 -13.05
N ARG A 3 1.86 2.52 -12.92
CA ARG A 3 3.02 3.41 -12.98
C ARG A 3 3.12 4.17 -11.66
N CYS A 4 4.35 4.37 -11.21
CA CYS A 4 4.63 5.14 -10.01
C CYS A 4 4.07 6.56 -10.17
N ILE A 5 3.25 7.01 -9.23
CA ILE A 5 2.58 8.33 -9.28
C ILE A 5 3.58 9.50 -9.26
N HIS A 6 4.79 9.28 -8.72
CA HIS A 6 5.80 10.33 -8.57
C HIS A 6 6.74 10.46 -9.78
N CYS A 7 7.03 9.36 -10.48
CA CYS A 7 8.05 9.34 -11.53
C CYS A 7 7.63 8.67 -12.84
N GLY A 8 6.42 8.08 -12.89
CA GLY A 8 5.91 7.37 -14.06
C GLY A 8 6.57 6.01 -14.36
N SER A 9 7.55 5.58 -13.57
CA SER A 9 8.22 4.28 -13.75
C SER A 9 7.28 3.10 -13.43
N ALA A 10 7.42 2.00 -14.17
CA ALA A 10 6.73 0.75 -13.86
C ALA A 10 7.39 -0.05 -12.73
N ALA A 11 8.53 0.42 -12.20
CA ALA A 11 9.24 -0.24 -11.11
C ALA A 11 8.47 -0.13 -9.77
N TYR A 12 8.61 -1.17 -8.95
CA TYR A 12 8.21 -1.18 -7.55
C TYR A 12 9.47 -1.15 -6.67
N GLY A 13 9.30 -0.82 -5.39
CA GLY A 13 10.39 -0.90 -4.43
C GLY A 13 11.07 0.44 -4.13
N PRO A 14 12.30 0.41 -3.61
CA PRO A 14 13.07 1.61 -3.31
C PRO A 14 13.57 2.28 -4.58
N ALA A 15 14.22 3.43 -4.43
CA ALA A 15 14.87 4.21 -5.49
C ALA A 15 13.92 5.08 -6.34
N CYS A 16 12.84 5.59 -5.74
CA CYS A 16 12.07 6.68 -6.35
C CYS A 16 12.52 8.03 -5.79
N PRO A 17 13.40 8.79 -6.46
CA PRO A 17 13.91 10.07 -5.95
C PRO A 17 12.82 11.15 -5.81
N TYR A 18 11.71 11.01 -6.54
CA TYR A 18 10.58 11.93 -6.53
C TYR A 18 9.53 11.60 -5.45
N SER A 19 9.65 10.46 -4.78
CA SER A 19 8.73 10.07 -3.71
C SER A 19 9.24 10.62 -2.38
N PRO A 20 8.38 11.17 -1.51
CA PRO A 20 8.78 11.67 -0.19
C PRO A 20 9.38 10.58 0.70
N ASN A 21 9.01 9.31 0.47
CA ASN A 21 9.55 8.17 1.21
C ASN A 21 10.66 7.43 0.46
N HIS A 22 11.10 7.93 -0.70
CA HIS A 22 12.05 7.27 -1.61
C HIS A 22 11.62 5.89 -2.16
N TYR A 23 10.33 5.56 -2.05
CA TYR A 23 9.74 4.33 -2.57
C TYR A 23 8.78 4.61 -3.73
N HIS A 24 8.72 3.72 -4.69
CA HIS A 24 7.73 3.75 -5.76
C HIS A 24 6.34 3.52 -5.19
N GLU A 25 5.40 4.39 -5.53
CA GLU A 25 4.01 4.34 -5.07
C GLU A 25 3.07 4.22 -6.26
N HIS A 26 2.23 3.19 -6.25
CA HIS A 26 1.26 2.86 -7.28
C HIS A 26 -0.12 2.85 -6.64
N GLY A 27 -1.04 3.72 -7.06
CA GLY A 27 -2.34 3.90 -6.41
C GLY A 27 -3.54 3.44 -7.25
N ASP A 28 -3.31 2.69 -8.33
CA ASP A 28 -4.32 2.33 -9.33
C ASP A 28 -4.93 0.94 -9.15
N ASP A 29 -4.28 0.02 -8.42
CA ASP A 29 -4.72 -1.36 -8.27
C ASP A 29 -5.03 -1.70 -6.79
N PRO A 30 -6.31 -1.86 -6.39
CA PRO A 30 -6.68 -2.20 -5.02
C PRO A 30 -6.36 -3.66 -4.64
N THR A 31 -5.91 -4.48 -5.60
CA THR A 31 -5.54 -5.89 -5.39
C THR A 31 -4.05 -6.11 -5.18
N ARG A 32 -3.24 -5.08 -5.43
CA ARG A 32 -1.77 -5.13 -5.27
C ARG A 32 -1.30 -4.03 -4.33
N CYS A 33 -0.24 -4.32 -3.61
CA CYS A 33 0.41 -3.37 -2.73
C CYS A 33 1.05 -2.25 -3.55
N ASP A 34 0.78 -1.01 -3.17
CA ASP A 34 1.23 0.21 -3.82
C ASP A 34 2.75 0.28 -3.97
N PHE A 35 3.48 -0.38 -3.06
CA PHE A 35 4.93 -0.28 -2.95
C PHE A 35 5.69 -1.45 -3.55
N CYS A 36 5.13 -2.66 -3.49
CA CYS A 36 5.84 -3.89 -3.89
C CYS A 36 5.12 -4.70 -4.97
N GLY A 37 3.90 -4.34 -5.35
CA GLY A 37 3.10 -5.04 -6.34
C GLY A 37 2.59 -6.42 -5.89
N SER A 38 2.88 -6.84 -4.65
CA SER A 38 2.38 -8.10 -4.08
C SER A 38 0.89 -8.01 -3.73
N ARG A 39 0.17 -9.13 -3.78
CA ARG A 39 -1.24 -9.24 -3.37
C ARG A 39 -1.42 -9.51 -1.87
N ALA A 40 -0.31 -9.53 -1.12
CA ALA A 40 -0.31 -9.80 0.32
C ALA A 40 -0.75 -8.55 1.10
N TYR A 41 -1.51 -8.77 2.17
CA TYR A 41 -1.92 -7.75 3.14
C TYR A 41 -1.19 -7.96 4.47
N GLY A 42 -1.14 -6.91 5.30
CA GLY A 42 -0.54 -6.97 6.63
C GLY A 42 0.96 -6.66 6.64
N PRO A 43 1.72 -7.17 7.64
CA PRO A 43 3.10 -6.78 7.86
C PRO A 43 4.04 -7.39 6.80
N ALA A 44 5.33 -7.05 6.90
CA ALA A 44 6.41 -7.57 6.06
C ALA A 44 6.47 -7.02 4.63
N CYS A 45 6.03 -5.78 4.41
CA CYS A 45 6.32 -5.08 3.16
C CYS A 45 7.68 -4.36 3.26
N PRO A 46 8.75 -4.82 2.60
CA PRO A 46 10.08 -4.21 2.71
C PRO A 46 10.17 -2.81 2.06
N TYR A 47 9.22 -2.49 1.20
CA TYR A 47 9.21 -1.27 0.38
C TYR A 47 8.19 -0.23 0.83
N SER A 48 7.48 -0.51 1.92
CA SER A 48 6.56 0.44 2.52
C SER A 48 7.26 1.13 3.69
N PRO A 49 7.08 2.45 3.89
CA PRO A 49 7.67 3.18 5.00
C PRO A 49 7.24 2.61 6.36
N TYR A 50 6.03 2.06 6.46
CA TYR A 50 5.50 1.48 7.70
C TYR A 50 5.83 -0.01 7.87
N ARG A 51 6.58 -0.61 6.93
CA ARG A 51 6.82 -2.07 6.83
C ARG A 51 5.55 -2.92 6.76
N VAL A 52 4.45 -2.32 6.31
CA VAL A 52 3.14 -2.95 6.14
C VAL A 52 2.69 -2.75 4.70
N HIS A 53 2.07 -3.78 4.12
CA HIS A 53 1.46 -3.71 2.81
C HIS A 53 0.28 -2.73 2.82
N ARG A 54 0.29 -1.83 1.84
CA ARG A 54 -0.74 -0.81 1.65
C ARG A 54 -1.24 -0.91 0.22
N HIS A 55 -2.55 -0.88 0.04
CA HIS A 55 -3.20 -0.98 -1.26
C HIS A 55 -3.95 0.32 -1.57
N ALA A 56 -4.34 0.46 -2.83
CA ALA A 56 -5.24 1.52 -3.26
C ALA A 56 -6.62 1.38 -2.59
N HIS A 57 -7.29 2.52 -2.49
CA HIS A 57 -8.64 2.64 -1.92
C HIS A 57 -9.62 1.76 -2.70
N GLY A 58 -10.54 1.08 -2.01
CA GLY A 58 -11.51 0.19 -2.65
C GLY A 58 -12.52 -0.41 -1.68
N ASP A 59 -13.04 -1.59 -2.01
CA ASP A 59 -14.03 -2.29 -1.17
C ASP A 59 -13.42 -2.99 0.06
N ARG A 60 -12.09 -2.96 0.18
CA ARG A 60 -11.31 -3.68 1.21
C ARG A 60 -10.43 -2.70 1.94
N CYS A 61 -10.23 -2.94 3.23
CA CYS A 61 -9.24 -2.20 4.01
C CYS A 61 -7.86 -2.30 3.36
N ARG A 62 -7.23 -1.15 3.12
CA ARG A 62 -5.94 -1.01 2.42
C ARG A 62 -4.78 -1.73 3.11
N TRP A 63 -4.88 -1.97 4.41
CA TRP A 63 -3.83 -2.57 5.22
C TRP A 63 -4.01 -4.07 5.44
N CYS A 64 -5.25 -4.53 5.70
CA CYS A 64 -5.54 -5.93 6.06
C CYS A 64 -6.37 -6.71 5.03
N GLY A 65 -6.95 -6.03 4.04
CA GLY A 65 -7.72 -6.67 2.97
C GLY A 65 -9.14 -7.11 3.35
N GLN A 66 -9.60 -6.81 4.57
CA GLN A 66 -10.94 -7.18 5.02
C GLN A 66 -12.01 -6.26 4.41
N ARG A 67 -13.13 -6.84 3.98
CA ARG A 67 -14.25 -6.14 3.30
C ARG A 67 -15.25 -5.50 4.24
N HIS A 68 -15.51 -6.15 5.39
CA HIS A 68 -16.63 -5.81 6.28
C HIS A 68 -16.21 -5.04 7.54
N SER A 69 -14.93 -4.72 7.66
CA SER A 69 -14.36 -4.17 8.88
C SER A 69 -14.27 -2.66 8.74
N ARG A 70 -15.31 -1.95 9.19
CA ARG A 70 -15.32 -0.48 9.26
C ARG A 70 -15.03 -0.07 10.71
N GLY A 71 -14.13 0.90 10.92
CA GLY A 71 -13.81 1.42 12.26
C GLY A 71 -12.48 0.92 12.83
N VAL A 72 -12.39 0.84 14.16
CA VAL A 72 -11.17 0.46 14.91
C VAL A 72 -10.91 -1.04 14.83
N GLY A 73 -9.65 -1.47 14.96
CA GLY A 73 -9.28 -2.89 15.05
C GLY A 73 -8.41 -3.40 13.91
N CYS A 74 -7.78 -2.52 13.14
CA CYS A 74 -6.80 -2.93 12.14
C CYS A 74 -5.39 -2.91 12.77
N PRO A 75 -4.78 -4.06 13.14
CA PRO A 75 -3.45 -4.09 13.75
C PRO A 75 -2.33 -3.62 12.81
N TYR A 76 -2.65 -3.48 11.53
CA TYR A 76 -1.70 -3.12 10.47
C TYR A 76 -1.80 -1.65 10.06
N SER A 77 -2.89 -0.96 10.42
CA SER A 77 -2.96 0.50 10.22
C SER A 77 -2.14 1.20 11.31
N PRO A 78 -1.32 2.21 10.97
CA PRO A 78 -0.64 3.05 11.96
C PRO A 78 -1.61 3.72 12.95
N SER A 79 -2.83 4.01 12.51
CA SER A 79 -3.87 4.61 13.34
C SER A 79 -4.75 3.57 14.05
N ASN A 80 -4.54 2.28 13.81
CA ASN A 80 -5.38 1.17 14.27
C ASN A 80 -6.81 1.16 13.70
N TYR A 81 -7.07 1.90 12.62
CA TYR A 81 -8.38 1.94 11.95
C TYR A 81 -8.34 1.21 10.61
N HIS A 82 -9.46 0.62 10.23
CA HIS A 82 -9.66 0.14 8.87
C HIS A 82 -9.90 1.33 7.94
N GLU A 83 -8.88 1.63 7.14
CA GLU A 83 -8.94 2.61 6.06
C GLU A 83 -9.30 1.86 4.78
N HIS A 84 -10.45 2.19 4.20
CA HIS A 84 -10.90 1.63 2.93
C HIS A 84 -10.48 2.53 1.79
#